data_AF-A0A2G2WRS4-F1
#
_entry.id   AF-A0A2G2WRS4-F1
#
_cell.length_a   1.000
_cell.length_b   1.000
_cell.length_c   1.000
_cell.angle_alpha   90.00
_cell.angle_beta   90.00
_cell.angle_gamma   90.00
#
_symmetry.space_group_name_H-M   'P 1'
#
loop_
_entity.id
_entity.type
_entity.pdbx_description
1 polymer ?
#
loop_
_entity_poly.entity_id
_entity_poly.type
_entity_poly.pdbx_seq_one_letter_code
_entity_poly.pdbx_strand_id
1 'polypeptide(L)'
;MPHVGGDLMWKTFEQPANVKEKHERVLGAAMFYAKVGDAAMVYTGDYNMTADRHLGAAQIDRLQLDLVITESTYATTTRDSKYVREREFLKAVHNCVASGGKVLIPAFALGRAQEICMLLDDYWERMNLNVPIYLSAGLTIQANIYYKVFINWTSQKVKSTSTTRNAFDFKNVRSFDRSMINASGPCVLFATPGMLTGGFSLEVFKQWAPCEQNLIALPGYCVAGTVGRKLMSAKTPAVINVDKNTQIDVRCQIHRLSFSAHTDDKGIMDLVRFLSPKHVILVHGEKTNMAKLKEKIESDLGILCFYPANNESVPIPSTLYIKADVSKSFLKSSLSPNFKFLKTISRADADERAKSSVQVYDDRVAEGALIMQKNPKFVHQNELMVSLGAENHEVLVAYCCPVCVSDELKDVAPSPGENMPPVLDKHSLVHLLYTKLSNDFQDVTIQNDGDHLQIKSFTVSPCLKEMCPHRIQVNPDCTSNAVNFCCTWSMEDEKLAWGVISIMKDLELKTG
;
A
#
# COMPACT_ATOMS: atom_id res chain seq x y z
N MET A 1 -24.20 -7.78 -1.33
CA MET A 1 -22.98 -7.28 -0.66
C MET A 1 -23.34 -7.00 0.78
N PRO A 2 -22.81 -7.73 1.78
CA PRO A 2 -23.13 -7.42 3.16
C PRO A 2 -22.38 -6.15 3.56
N HIS A 3 -23.10 -5.20 4.15
CA HIS A 3 -22.55 -4.00 4.76
C HIS A 3 -21.57 -4.39 5.87
N VAL A 4 -20.27 -4.18 5.62
CA VAL A 4 -19.28 -4.17 6.69
C VAL A 4 -19.38 -2.80 7.36
N GLY A 5 -20.15 -2.72 8.44
CA GLY A 5 -20.14 -1.59 9.36
C GLY A 5 -18.78 -1.55 10.05
N GLY A 6 -17.82 -0.86 9.44
CA GLY A 6 -16.60 -0.46 10.13
C GLY A 6 -16.87 0.88 10.80
N ASP A 7 -16.86 0.92 12.13
CA ASP A 7 -16.83 2.17 12.87
C ASP A 7 -15.65 3.01 12.35
N LEU A 8 -15.95 4.18 11.79
CA LEU A 8 -14.94 5.18 11.46
C LEU A 8 -14.38 5.70 12.78
N MET A 9 -13.32 5.06 13.27
CA MET A 9 -12.65 5.53 14.46
C MET A 9 -11.78 6.72 14.08
N TRP A 10 -12.36 7.93 14.16
CA TRP A 10 -11.58 9.17 14.21
C TRP A 10 -10.81 9.19 15.53
N LYS A 11 -9.64 8.57 15.55
CA LYS A 11 -8.69 8.79 16.63
C LYS A 11 -7.96 10.11 16.35
N THR A 12 -8.48 11.21 16.87
CA THR A 12 -7.59 12.11 17.61
C THR A 12 -7.03 11.24 18.73
N PHE A 13 -5.74 10.97 18.67
CA PHE A 13 -5.03 10.14 19.64
C PHE A 13 -5.17 10.76 21.05
N GLU A 14 -6.26 10.45 21.75
CA GLU A 14 -6.42 10.68 23.17
C GLU A 14 -6.35 9.32 23.88
N GLN A 15 -5.11 8.83 24.08
CA GLN A 15 -4.63 8.07 25.26
C GLN A 15 -3.25 7.43 24.94
N PRO A 16 -2.38 7.26 25.96
CA PRO A 16 -1.05 7.86 25.96
C PRO A 16 -0.04 7.01 25.19
N ALA A 17 0.04 7.22 23.88
CA ALA A 17 1.22 6.94 23.08
C ALA A 17 1.26 7.91 21.89
N ASN A 18 1.77 9.12 22.17
CA ASN A 18 2.37 10.06 21.23
C ASN A 18 1.49 10.60 20.08
N VAL A 19 0.51 11.46 20.39
CA VAL A 19 0.32 12.64 19.52
C VAL A 19 1.48 13.55 19.78
N LYS A 20 2.42 13.56 18.85
CA LYS A 20 3.29 14.72 18.74
C LYS A 20 2.50 15.72 17.91
N GLU A 21 1.60 16.49 18.52
CA GLU A 21 1.05 17.70 17.88
C GLU A 21 2.25 18.60 17.54
N LYS A 22 2.66 18.60 16.27
CA LYS A 22 3.94 19.19 15.85
C LYS A 22 3.80 20.20 14.74
N HIS A 23 3.01 21.24 14.98
CA HIS A 23 3.30 22.63 14.62
C HIS A 23 3.99 22.86 13.28
N GLU A 24 3.23 22.60 12.22
CA GLU A 24 3.83 22.31 10.91
C GLU A 24 3.89 23.54 10.02
N ARG A 25 3.12 24.58 10.32
CA ARG A 25 2.98 25.76 9.44
C ARG A 25 2.54 27.02 10.19
N VAL A 26 1.50 26.86 10.99
CA VAL A 26 0.96 27.84 11.92
C VAL A 26 0.80 27.17 13.28
N LEU A 27 0.70 27.98 14.33
CA LEU A 27 0.42 27.46 15.66
C LEU A 27 -0.90 26.66 15.64
N GLY A 28 -0.87 25.42 16.15
CA GLY A 28 -2.02 24.50 16.16
C GLY A 28 -2.26 23.70 14.88
N ALA A 29 -1.43 23.82 13.84
CA ALA A 29 -1.50 22.94 12.68
C ALA A 29 -1.07 21.50 13.03
N ALA A 30 -1.74 20.49 12.46
CA ALA A 30 -1.48 19.08 12.71
C ALA A 30 -1.78 18.21 11.47
N MET A 31 -1.03 17.11 11.31
CA MET A 31 -1.42 16.00 10.45
C MET A 31 -2.38 15.05 11.18
N PHE A 32 -3.29 14.45 10.43
CA PHE A 32 -4.22 13.45 10.93
C PHE A 32 -3.83 12.06 10.45
N TYR A 33 -3.61 11.14 11.38
CA TYR A 33 -3.50 9.72 11.11
C TYR A 33 -4.85 9.05 11.34
N ALA A 34 -5.30 8.26 10.37
CA ALA A 34 -6.53 7.50 10.47
C ALA A 34 -6.29 6.03 10.09
N LYS A 35 -6.89 5.11 10.85
CA LYS A 35 -6.81 3.68 10.59
C LYS A 35 -8.21 3.07 10.63
N VAL A 36 -8.60 2.37 9.55
CA VAL A 36 -9.88 1.67 9.42
C VAL A 36 -9.60 0.23 9.01
N GLY A 37 -9.92 -0.71 9.90
CA GLY A 37 -9.47 -2.09 9.76
C GLY A 37 -7.94 -2.16 9.72
N ASP A 38 -7.38 -2.73 8.66
CA ASP A 38 -5.94 -2.77 8.44
C ASP A 38 -5.41 -1.63 7.56
N ALA A 39 -6.31 -0.83 6.96
CA ALA A 39 -5.95 0.30 6.13
C ALA A 39 -5.53 1.49 7.00
N ALA A 40 -4.37 2.08 6.70
CA ALA A 40 -3.89 3.27 7.39
C ALA A 40 -3.61 4.41 6.40
N MET A 41 -4.01 5.63 6.79
CA MET A 41 -3.75 6.84 6.01
C MET A 41 -3.27 8.01 6.86
N VAL A 42 -2.58 8.94 6.21
CA VAL A 42 -2.23 10.24 6.77
C VAL A 42 -2.75 11.35 5.86
N TYR A 43 -3.43 12.32 6.44
CA TYR A 43 -3.74 13.60 5.81
C TYR A 43 -2.84 14.67 6.42
N THR A 44 -1.96 15.28 5.62
CA THR A 44 -0.96 16.20 6.15
C THR A 44 -1.52 17.59 6.47
N GLY A 45 -2.65 17.97 5.86
CA GLY A 45 -2.98 19.39 5.73
C GLY A 45 -1.82 20.14 5.07
N ASP A 46 -1.62 21.39 5.47
CA ASP A 46 -0.46 22.17 5.04
C ASP A 46 0.67 22.12 6.08
N TYR A 47 1.89 21.87 5.63
CA TYR A 47 3.04 21.57 6.50
C TYR A 47 4.35 22.16 5.96
N ASN A 48 5.37 22.20 6.80
CA ASN A 48 6.71 22.66 6.47
C ASN A 48 7.75 21.74 7.12
N MET A 49 8.57 21.11 6.29
CA MET A 49 9.67 20.25 6.76
C MET A 49 10.88 21.05 7.28
N THR A 50 10.92 22.36 7.03
CA THR A 50 12.00 23.24 7.52
C THR A 50 11.53 24.02 8.75
N ALA A 51 12.30 23.94 9.84
CA ALA A 51 11.98 24.68 11.06
C ALA A 51 12.05 26.22 10.87
N ASP A 52 11.02 26.89 11.35
CA ASP A 52 10.97 28.34 11.44
C ASP A 52 11.63 28.83 12.74
N ARG A 53 11.68 30.14 12.98
CA ARG A 53 12.22 30.68 14.25
C ARG A 53 11.28 30.34 15.39
N HIS A 54 9.99 30.54 15.17
CA HIS A 54 8.96 30.31 16.19
C HIS A 54 8.36 28.90 16.19
N LEU A 55 8.33 28.19 15.05
CA LEU A 55 7.77 26.84 14.95
C LEU A 55 8.85 25.80 14.63
N GLY A 56 8.60 24.56 15.07
CA GLY A 56 9.43 23.42 14.70
C GLY A 56 9.23 23.03 13.23
N ALA A 57 10.04 22.06 12.76
CA ALA A 57 9.71 21.34 11.55
C ALA A 57 8.57 20.36 11.81
N ALA A 58 7.79 20.06 10.77
CA ALA A 58 6.83 18.96 10.80
C ALA A 58 7.54 17.64 11.13
N GLN A 59 6.90 16.82 11.97
CA GLN A 59 7.46 15.53 12.37
C GLN A 59 6.37 14.49 12.46
N ILE A 60 6.63 13.37 11.80
CA ILE A 60 5.78 12.19 11.83
C ILE A 60 6.68 10.99 12.11
N ASP A 61 6.18 10.05 12.91
CA ASP A 61 6.89 8.79 13.14
C ASP A 61 6.80 7.92 11.87
N ARG A 62 7.68 6.93 11.71
CA ARG A 62 7.56 5.99 10.58
C ARG A 62 6.33 5.11 10.79
N LEU A 63 5.42 5.14 9.84
CA LEU A 63 4.16 4.41 9.86
C LEU A 63 4.05 3.56 8.60
N GLN A 64 3.45 2.37 8.71
CA GLN A 64 3.08 1.59 7.54
C GLN A 64 1.75 2.15 7.02
N LEU A 65 1.79 2.84 5.88
CA LEU A 65 0.66 3.57 5.34
C LEU A 65 0.24 3.03 3.98
N ASP A 66 -1.05 2.84 3.79
CA ASP A 66 -1.64 2.53 2.49
C ASP A 66 -1.81 3.79 1.65
N LEU A 67 -2.03 4.94 2.30
CA LEU A 67 -2.31 6.21 1.63
C LEU A 67 -1.70 7.41 2.38
N VAL A 68 -1.07 8.31 1.65
CA VAL A 68 -0.75 9.67 2.12
C VAL A 68 -1.46 10.68 1.24
N ILE A 69 -2.23 11.58 1.86
CA ILE A 69 -2.84 12.73 1.21
C ILE A 69 -2.05 13.96 1.63
N THR A 70 -1.38 14.61 0.66
CA THR A 70 -0.42 15.69 0.95
C THR A 70 -0.66 16.94 0.11
N GLU A 71 -0.40 18.12 0.69
CA GLU A 71 -0.46 19.38 -0.05
C GLU A 71 0.59 19.47 -1.16
N SER A 72 0.35 20.34 -2.14
CA SER A 72 1.20 20.47 -3.33
C SER A 72 1.40 21.92 -3.78
N THR A 73 1.27 22.86 -2.84
CA THR A 73 1.31 24.31 -3.13
C THR A 73 2.58 24.75 -3.87
N TYR A 74 3.74 24.20 -3.50
CA TYR A 74 5.04 24.50 -4.12
C TYR A 74 5.67 23.28 -4.80
N ALA A 75 4.83 22.43 -5.41
CA ALA A 75 5.20 21.20 -6.10
C ALA A 75 6.39 21.29 -7.08
N THR A 76 6.63 22.46 -7.69
CA THR A 76 7.67 22.67 -8.71
C THR A 76 8.72 23.70 -8.30
N THR A 77 8.65 24.21 -7.07
CA THR A 77 9.54 25.27 -6.59
C THR A 77 10.51 24.69 -5.58
N THR A 78 11.80 24.75 -5.88
CA THR A 78 12.86 24.52 -4.89
C THR A 78 13.26 25.85 -4.28
N ARG A 79 13.45 25.89 -2.95
CA ARG A 79 13.74 27.14 -2.24
C ARG A 79 15.20 27.22 -1.82
N ASP A 80 15.74 28.44 -1.89
CA ASP A 80 17.04 28.74 -1.32
C ASP A 80 17.06 28.51 0.19
N SER A 81 18.27 28.35 0.72
CA SER A 81 18.49 28.24 2.16
C SER A 81 17.82 29.40 2.91
N LYS A 82 17.29 29.08 4.09
CA LYS A 82 16.63 30.06 4.97
C LYS A 82 17.53 31.28 5.24
N TYR A 83 18.82 31.06 5.49
CA TYR A 83 19.78 32.12 5.80
C TYR A 83 19.97 33.13 4.67
N VAL A 84 20.03 32.67 3.41
CA VAL A 84 20.15 33.55 2.25
C VAL A 84 18.89 34.40 2.11
N ARG A 85 17.71 33.78 2.24
CA ARG A 85 16.42 34.48 2.16
C ARG A 85 16.26 35.53 3.27
N GLU A 86 16.65 35.20 4.50
CA GLU A 86 16.66 36.15 5.62
C GLU A 86 17.59 37.32 5.38
N ARG A 87 18.81 37.06 4.89
CA ARG A 87 19.79 38.11 4.59
C ARG A 87 19.31 39.06 3.51
N GLU A 88 18.82 38.53 2.39
CA GLU A 88 18.34 39.34 1.27
C GLU A 88 17.16 40.22 1.67
N PHE A 89 16.20 39.65 2.43
CA PHE A 89 15.08 40.41 2.95
C PHE A 89 15.51 41.52 3.91
N LEU A 90 16.34 41.21 4.90
CA LEU A 90 16.84 42.20 5.86
C LEU A 90 17.61 43.32 5.16
N LYS A 91 18.42 43.00 4.16
CA LYS A 91 19.15 43.97 3.35
C LYS A 91 18.19 44.90 2.59
N ALA A 92 17.15 44.35 1.94
CA ALA A 92 16.17 45.15 1.22
C ALA A 92 15.42 46.11 2.15
N VAL A 93 14.97 45.61 3.31
CA VAL A 93 14.27 46.44 4.32
C VAL A 93 15.20 47.51 4.89
N HIS A 94 16.42 47.16 5.30
CA HIS A 94 17.40 48.11 5.83
C HIS A 94 17.67 49.23 4.84
N ASN A 95 17.99 48.89 3.58
CA ASN A 95 18.32 49.88 2.56
C ASN A 95 17.15 50.85 2.31
N CYS A 96 15.92 50.36 2.30
CA CYS A 96 14.73 51.20 2.15
C CYS A 96 14.58 52.19 3.32
N VAL A 97 14.62 51.70 4.56
CA VAL A 97 14.43 52.58 5.73
C VAL A 97 15.59 53.54 5.95
N ALA A 98 16.83 53.14 5.62
CA ALA A 98 18.01 54.00 5.67
C ALA A 98 17.94 55.12 4.62
N SER A 99 17.26 54.88 3.50
CA SER A 99 16.98 55.90 2.47
C SER A 99 15.79 56.79 2.81
N GLY A 100 15.18 56.64 4.00
CA GLY A 100 14.00 57.39 4.44
C GLY A 100 12.67 56.86 3.90
N GLY A 101 12.67 55.73 3.21
CA GLY A 101 11.48 55.10 2.63
C GLY A 101 10.62 54.34 3.65
N LYS A 102 9.37 54.06 3.26
CA LYS A 102 8.42 53.25 4.03
C LYS A 102 8.34 51.83 3.48
N VAL A 103 8.28 50.85 4.38
CA VAL A 103 8.18 49.44 4.04
C VAL A 103 6.79 48.92 4.40
N LEU A 104 6.02 48.45 3.43
CA LEU A 104 4.77 47.73 3.66
C LEU A 104 4.99 46.22 3.55
N ILE A 105 4.63 45.49 4.59
CA ILE A 105 4.65 44.03 4.63
C ILE A 105 3.19 43.54 4.75
N PRO A 106 2.50 43.29 3.63
CA PRO A 106 1.18 42.70 3.69
C PRO A 106 1.29 41.25 4.15
N ALA A 107 0.66 40.92 5.29
CA ALA A 107 0.68 39.58 5.86
C ALA A 107 -0.69 39.18 6.42
N PHE A 108 -0.92 37.89 6.58
CA PHE A 108 -2.05 37.41 7.39
C PHE A 108 -1.75 37.66 8.88
N ALA A 109 -2.81 37.89 9.67
CA ALA A 109 -2.67 38.26 11.08
C ALA A 109 -1.97 37.19 11.93
N LEU A 110 -2.04 35.92 11.52
CA LEU A 110 -1.48 34.76 12.20
C LEU A 110 -0.46 34.04 11.31
N GLY A 111 0.68 33.66 11.90
CA GLY A 111 1.73 32.85 11.27
C GLY A 111 2.91 33.70 10.81
N ARG A 112 2.91 34.11 9.53
CA ARG A 112 4.09 34.75 8.92
C ARG A 112 4.37 36.18 9.37
N ALA A 113 3.36 36.90 9.82
CA ALA A 113 3.57 38.19 10.46
C ALA A 113 4.48 38.04 11.69
N GLN A 114 4.24 37.05 12.54
CA GLN A 114 5.03 36.82 13.77
C GLN A 114 6.46 36.37 13.45
N GLU A 115 6.67 35.45 12.50
CA GLU A 115 8.02 35.01 12.09
C GLU A 115 8.87 36.19 11.59
N ILE A 116 8.33 36.99 10.69
CA ILE A 116 9.05 38.12 10.09
C ILE A 116 9.24 39.23 11.13
N CYS A 117 8.26 39.46 12.00
CA CYS A 117 8.37 40.42 13.08
C CYS A 117 9.48 40.05 14.08
N MET A 118 9.59 38.77 14.47
CA MET A 118 10.71 38.27 15.28
C MET A 118 12.06 38.48 14.59
N LEU A 119 12.14 38.19 13.29
CA LEU A 119 13.36 38.40 12.50
C LEU A 119 13.78 39.88 12.48
N LEU A 120 12.84 40.79 12.29
CA LEU A 120 13.12 42.22 12.26
C LEU A 120 13.46 42.78 13.65
N ASP A 121 12.73 42.39 14.70
CA ASP A 121 13.02 42.88 16.07
C ASP A 121 14.43 42.47 16.52
N ASP A 122 14.82 41.20 16.29
CA ASP A 122 16.19 40.72 16.51
C ASP A 122 17.24 41.53 15.74
N TYR A 123 16.95 41.86 14.47
CA TYR A 123 17.87 42.62 13.62
C TYR A 123 17.97 44.08 14.05
N TRP A 124 16.87 44.70 14.47
CA TRP A 124 16.82 46.06 14.97
C TRP A 124 17.67 46.24 16.21
N GLU A 125 17.59 45.29 17.15
CA GLU A 125 18.43 45.32 18.35
C GLU A 125 19.92 45.19 18.02
N ARG A 126 20.29 44.27 17.11
CA ARG A 126 21.69 44.04 16.74
C ARG A 126 22.31 45.22 15.99
N MET A 127 21.53 45.87 15.15
CA MET A 127 21.98 47.01 14.34
C MET A 127 21.70 48.36 15.00
N ASN A 128 21.10 48.35 16.20
CA ASN A 128 20.73 49.53 16.97
C ASN A 128 19.91 50.56 16.17
N LEU A 129 18.92 50.07 15.42
CA LEU A 129 18.05 50.88 14.56
C LEU A 129 16.89 51.49 15.35
N ASN A 130 16.64 52.79 15.15
CA ASN A 130 15.56 53.53 15.82
C ASN A 130 14.27 53.66 14.99
N VAL A 131 14.23 53.08 13.79
CA VAL A 131 13.07 53.17 12.89
C VAL A 131 11.90 52.37 13.49
N PRO A 132 10.68 52.93 13.59
CA PRO A 132 9.57 52.22 14.21
C PRO A 132 9.07 51.05 13.33
N ILE A 133 8.81 49.91 13.98
CA ILE A 133 8.09 48.79 13.39
C ILE A 133 6.65 48.85 13.91
N TYR A 134 5.69 48.73 13.01
CA TYR A 134 4.28 48.85 13.31
C TYR A 134 3.51 47.59 12.92
N LEU A 135 2.59 47.17 13.79
CA LEU A 135 1.54 46.22 13.45
C LEU A 135 0.24 46.98 13.25
N SER A 136 -0.43 46.77 12.11
CA SER A 136 -1.79 47.28 11.92
C SER A 136 -2.68 46.82 13.06
N ALA A 137 -3.44 47.75 13.64
CA ALA A 137 -4.36 47.45 14.73
C ALA A 137 -5.36 46.33 14.35
N GLY A 138 -5.92 45.65 15.36
CA GLY A 138 -6.89 44.57 15.17
C GLY A 138 -6.28 43.17 15.35
N LEU A 139 -6.54 42.27 14.39
CA LEU A 139 -6.28 40.84 14.54
C LEU A 139 -4.81 40.49 14.77
N THR A 140 -3.85 41.24 14.23
CA THR A 140 -2.43 40.92 14.38
C THR A 140 -1.92 41.16 15.80
N ILE A 141 -2.42 42.20 16.48
CA ILE A 141 -2.10 42.46 17.89
C ILE A 141 -2.73 41.38 18.77
N GLN A 142 -4.00 41.03 18.51
CA GLN A 142 -4.70 39.95 19.23
C GLN A 142 -4.01 38.60 19.02
N ALA A 143 -3.62 38.29 17.78
CA ALA A 143 -2.81 37.12 17.45
C ALA A 143 -1.55 37.05 18.30
N ASN A 144 -0.83 38.17 18.47
CA ASN A 144 0.36 38.20 19.30
C ASN A 144 0.10 37.84 20.76
N ILE A 145 -1.06 38.23 21.31
CA ILE A 145 -1.49 37.83 22.66
C ILE A 145 -1.66 36.32 22.74
N TYR A 146 -2.33 35.70 21.76
CA TYR A 146 -2.50 34.24 21.73
C TYR A 146 -1.17 33.50 21.58
N TYR A 147 -0.24 33.98 20.76
CA TYR A 147 1.10 33.40 20.66
C TYR A 147 1.87 33.42 21.99
N LYS A 148 1.66 34.46 22.82
CA LYS A 148 2.24 34.51 24.18
C LYS A 148 1.61 33.48 25.11
N VAL A 149 0.29 33.33 25.07
CA VAL A 149 -0.44 32.36 25.90
C VAL A 149 -0.09 30.93 25.51
N PHE A 150 -0.08 30.63 24.22
CA PHE A 150 0.24 29.31 23.67
C PHE A 150 1.74 29.15 23.36
N ILE A 151 2.62 29.75 24.16
CA ILE A 151 4.08 29.63 23.98
C ILE A 151 4.55 28.18 24.03
N ASN A 152 3.86 27.33 24.79
CA ASN A 152 4.17 25.89 24.91
C ASN A 152 3.99 25.12 23.60
N TRP A 153 3.32 25.71 22.62
CA TRP A 153 3.06 25.15 21.29
C TRP A 153 4.12 25.60 20.27
N THR A 154 5.13 26.35 20.68
CA THR A 154 6.22 26.82 19.79
C THR A 154 7.39 25.83 19.71
N SER A 155 8.48 26.20 19.02
CA SER A 155 9.71 25.42 18.98
C SER A 155 10.37 25.33 20.36
N GLN A 156 11.17 24.27 20.59
CA GLN A 156 11.89 24.10 21.87
C GLN A 156 12.80 25.29 22.19
N LYS A 157 13.37 25.92 21.16
CA LYS A 157 14.19 27.13 21.29
C LYS A 157 13.40 28.29 21.91
N VAL A 158 12.19 28.55 21.40
CA VAL A 158 11.33 29.61 21.93
C VAL A 158 10.88 29.29 23.36
N LYS A 159 10.48 28.05 23.63
CA LYS A 159 10.11 27.60 24.99
C LYS A 159 11.23 27.76 26.00
N SER A 160 12.47 27.46 25.61
CA SER A 160 13.61 27.64 26.52
C SER A 160 13.93 29.11 26.82
N THR A 161 13.66 30.00 25.86
CA THR A 161 13.91 31.44 26.02
C THR A 161 12.81 32.11 26.85
N SER A 162 11.58 31.58 26.80
CA SER A 162 10.40 32.17 27.45
C SER A 162 10.52 32.30 28.96
N THR A 163 11.36 31.49 29.62
CA THR A 163 11.66 31.61 31.06
C THR A 163 12.33 32.94 31.41
N THR A 164 13.12 33.50 30.48
CA THR A 164 13.80 34.79 30.67
C THR A 164 12.99 35.94 30.10
N ARG A 165 12.44 35.76 28.90
CA ARG A 165 11.67 36.76 28.16
C ARG A 165 10.79 36.06 27.14
N ASN A 166 9.53 36.46 27.04
CA ASN A 166 8.67 35.95 25.98
C ASN A 166 9.18 36.42 24.61
N ALA A 167 9.37 35.49 23.67
CA ALA A 167 9.89 35.80 22.33
C ALA A 167 8.94 36.68 21.49
N PHE A 168 7.67 36.80 21.89
CA PHE A 168 6.66 37.63 21.25
C PHE A 168 6.45 38.98 21.96
N ASP A 169 7.20 39.26 23.03
CA ASP A 169 7.34 40.59 23.58
C ASP A 169 8.37 41.35 22.74
N PHE A 170 7.90 42.02 21.68
CA PHE A 170 8.76 42.78 20.79
C PHE A 170 9.13 44.14 21.38
N LYS A 171 10.41 44.57 21.32
CA LYS A 171 10.84 45.87 21.87
C LYS A 171 10.50 47.03 20.95
N ASN A 172 10.69 46.83 19.65
CA ASN A 172 10.65 47.90 18.65
C ASN A 172 9.29 48.04 17.96
N VAL A 173 8.31 47.21 18.37
CA VAL A 173 7.02 47.08 17.70
C VAL A 173 5.94 47.86 18.43
N ARG A 174 5.19 48.66 17.68
CA ARG A 174 4.12 49.52 18.19
C ARG A 174 2.82 49.31 17.40
N SER A 175 1.69 49.73 17.97
CA SER A 175 0.42 49.76 17.24
C SER A 175 0.43 50.84 16.17
N PHE A 176 -0.09 50.53 14.99
CA PHE A 176 -0.34 51.52 13.95
C PHE A 176 -1.75 52.10 14.06
N ASP A 177 -1.85 53.43 14.08
CA ASP A 177 -3.08 54.16 13.90
C ASP A 177 -3.21 54.58 12.42
N ARG A 178 -4.44 54.52 11.91
CA ARG A 178 -4.78 54.87 10.53
C ARG A 178 -4.45 56.32 10.18
N SER A 179 -4.42 57.22 11.17
CA SER A 179 -3.96 58.61 10.97
C SER A 179 -2.49 58.71 10.51
N MET A 180 -1.67 57.70 10.82
CA MET A 180 -0.24 57.70 10.54
C MET A 180 0.14 57.28 9.12
N ILE A 181 -0.82 56.94 8.23
CA ILE A 181 -0.50 56.53 6.86
C ILE A 181 0.31 57.62 6.13
N ASN A 182 -0.06 58.88 6.36
CA ASN A 182 0.59 60.06 5.77
C ASN A 182 1.67 60.68 6.66
N ALA A 183 1.99 60.09 7.81
CA ALA A 183 3.06 60.59 8.67
C ALA A 183 4.40 60.59 7.92
N SER A 184 5.24 61.59 8.16
CA SER A 184 6.57 61.69 7.57
C SER A 184 7.56 60.73 8.24
N GLY A 185 8.61 60.38 7.50
CA GLY A 185 9.71 59.53 7.99
C GLY A 185 9.56 58.04 7.64
N PRO A 186 10.67 57.29 7.79
CA PRO A 186 10.71 55.87 7.49
C PRO A 186 9.97 55.07 8.55
N CYS A 187 9.30 54.01 8.13
CA CYS A 187 8.71 53.02 9.04
C CYS A 187 8.56 51.67 8.35
N VAL A 188 8.42 50.62 9.16
CA VAL A 188 8.01 49.30 8.67
C VAL A 188 6.60 49.04 9.17
N LEU A 189 5.67 48.70 8.28
CA LEU A 189 4.28 48.42 8.63
C LEU A 189 3.86 47.03 8.16
N PHE A 190 3.45 46.20 9.11
CA PHE A 190 2.70 44.98 8.83
C PHE A 190 1.22 45.30 8.72
N ALA A 191 0.59 44.94 7.61
CA ALA A 191 -0.82 45.20 7.38
C ALA A 191 -1.56 43.97 6.84
N THR A 192 -2.83 43.82 7.23
CA THR A 192 -3.68 42.73 6.76
C THR A 192 -4.67 43.18 5.69
N PRO A 193 -5.11 42.30 4.77
CA PRO A 193 -4.69 40.92 4.54
C PRO A 193 -3.42 40.77 3.67
N GLY A 194 -2.81 39.59 3.67
CA GLY A 194 -1.52 39.37 2.99
C GLY A 194 -1.52 39.52 1.47
N MET A 195 -2.62 39.21 0.78
CA MET A 195 -2.67 39.18 -0.69
C MET A 195 -3.14 40.49 -1.34
N LEU A 196 -3.28 41.58 -0.57
CA LEU A 196 -3.76 42.88 -1.04
C LEU A 196 -5.14 42.81 -1.73
N THR A 197 -6.03 41.92 -1.26
CA THR A 197 -7.39 41.76 -1.82
C THR A 197 -8.34 42.88 -1.41
N GLY A 198 -8.03 43.59 -0.32
CA GLY A 198 -8.91 44.58 0.30
C GLY A 198 -8.31 45.08 1.62
N GLY A 199 -9.15 45.69 2.46
CA GLY A 199 -8.79 46.06 3.82
C GLY A 199 -7.63 47.05 3.94
N PHE A 200 -7.02 47.08 5.12
CA PHE A 200 -6.03 48.08 5.50
C PHE A 200 -4.74 48.00 4.70
N SER A 201 -4.26 46.79 4.39
CA SER A 201 -3.06 46.60 3.56
C SER A 201 -3.21 47.21 2.16
N LEU A 202 -4.38 47.06 1.52
CA LEU A 202 -4.64 47.64 0.20
C LEU A 202 -4.79 49.16 0.27
N GLU A 203 -5.39 49.68 1.35
CA GLU A 203 -5.50 51.12 1.58
C GLU A 203 -4.12 51.77 1.70
N VAL A 204 -3.23 51.19 2.51
CA VAL A 204 -1.85 51.69 2.63
C VAL A 204 -1.10 51.53 1.32
N PHE A 205 -1.25 50.38 0.64
CA PHE A 205 -0.63 50.15 -0.66
C PHE A 205 -1.01 51.23 -1.69
N LYS A 206 -2.29 51.61 -1.77
CA LYS A 206 -2.77 52.69 -2.65
C LYS A 206 -2.02 54.00 -2.45
N GLN A 207 -1.68 54.33 -1.21
CA GLN A 207 -1.00 55.59 -0.87
C GLN A 207 0.52 55.50 -1.00
N TRP A 208 1.11 54.33 -0.72
CA TRP A 208 2.57 54.18 -0.66
C TRP A 208 3.19 53.68 -1.97
N ALA A 209 2.43 52.98 -2.82
CA ALA A 209 2.93 52.43 -4.08
C ALA A 209 3.45 53.46 -5.10
N PRO A 210 2.91 54.70 -5.18
CA PRO A 210 3.41 55.72 -6.11
C PRO A 210 4.78 56.31 -5.75
N CYS A 211 5.37 56.00 -4.59
CA CYS A 211 6.67 56.54 -4.19
C CYS A 211 7.81 55.53 -4.42
N GLU A 212 8.84 55.92 -5.18
CA GLU A 212 9.98 55.06 -5.55
C GLU A 212 10.89 54.69 -4.37
N GLN A 213 10.89 55.51 -3.31
CA GLN A 213 11.67 55.24 -2.10
C GLN A 213 11.05 54.12 -1.25
N ASN A 214 9.77 53.82 -1.45
CA ASN A 214 9.05 52.82 -0.66
C ASN A 214 9.32 51.40 -1.18
N LEU A 215 9.08 50.44 -0.28
CA LEU A 215 9.23 49.01 -0.54
C LEU A 215 7.95 48.28 -0.14
N ILE A 216 7.44 47.44 -1.05
CA ILE A 216 6.36 46.50 -0.75
C ILE A 216 6.94 45.09 -0.73
N ALA A 217 7.00 44.50 0.45
CA ALA A 217 7.50 43.14 0.66
C ALA A 217 6.34 42.14 0.63
N LEU A 218 5.98 41.68 -0.57
CA LEU A 218 4.83 40.78 -0.79
C LEU A 218 5.07 39.39 -0.22
N PRO A 219 4.03 38.69 0.28
CA PRO A 219 4.17 37.32 0.75
C PRO A 219 4.55 36.35 -0.38
N GLY A 220 5.03 35.16 0.00
CA GLY A 220 5.59 34.21 -0.95
C GLY A 220 4.60 33.57 -1.93
N TYR A 221 3.35 33.41 -1.50
CA TYR A 221 2.26 32.89 -2.31
C TYR A 221 1.12 33.92 -2.39
N CYS A 222 0.63 34.18 -3.59
CA CYS A 222 -0.60 34.93 -3.81
C CYS A 222 -1.46 34.18 -4.82
N VAL A 223 -2.73 34.00 -4.49
CA VAL A 223 -3.71 33.32 -5.34
C VAL A 223 -3.95 34.13 -6.62
N ALA A 224 -4.22 33.44 -7.74
CA ALA A 224 -4.61 34.06 -9.00
C ALA A 224 -5.81 35.01 -8.83
N GLY A 225 -5.78 36.15 -9.53
CA GLY A 225 -6.81 37.18 -9.44
C GLY A 225 -6.58 38.23 -8.35
N THR A 226 -5.68 38.00 -7.39
CA THR A 226 -5.35 38.99 -6.35
C THR A 226 -4.41 40.09 -6.85
N VAL A 227 -4.44 41.27 -6.21
CA VAL A 227 -3.49 42.37 -6.51
C VAL A 227 -2.06 41.94 -6.22
N GLY A 228 -1.83 41.21 -5.11
CA GLY A 228 -0.53 40.63 -4.80
C GLY A 228 0.02 39.78 -5.95
N ARG A 229 -0.80 38.91 -6.56
CA ARG A 229 -0.36 38.09 -7.70
C ARG A 229 -0.03 38.93 -8.94
N LYS A 230 -0.80 39.99 -9.23
CA LYS A 230 -0.50 40.91 -10.35
C LYS A 230 0.85 41.59 -10.15
N LEU A 231 1.15 42.03 -8.92
CA LEU A 231 2.42 42.68 -8.58
C LEU A 231 3.62 41.76 -8.67
N MET A 232 3.47 40.48 -8.31
CA MET A 232 4.55 39.49 -8.41
C MET A 232 5.03 39.28 -9.86
N SER A 233 4.18 39.54 -10.86
CA SER A 233 4.51 39.42 -12.27
C SER A 233 4.85 40.77 -12.93
N ALA A 234 4.64 41.88 -12.24
CA ALA A 234 4.86 43.21 -12.77
C ALA A 234 6.35 43.59 -12.74
N LYS A 235 6.83 44.25 -13.79
CA LYS A 235 8.12 44.96 -13.78
C LYS A 235 7.83 46.41 -13.45
N THR A 236 8.33 46.91 -12.32
CA THR A 236 8.12 48.31 -11.93
C THR A 236 9.02 49.26 -12.74
N PRO A 237 8.56 50.48 -13.07
CA PRO A 237 7.23 51.04 -12.76
C PRO A 237 6.10 50.40 -13.58
N ALA A 238 4.92 50.23 -12.97
CA ALA A 238 3.77 49.57 -13.60
C ALA A 238 2.44 50.18 -13.15
N VAL A 239 1.44 50.19 -14.04
CA VAL A 239 0.07 50.55 -13.68
C VAL A 239 -0.73 49.27 -13.40
N ILE A 240 -1.26 49.16 -12.17
CA ILE A 240 -2.02 47.99 -11.74
C ILE A 240 -3.49 48.37 -11.51
N ASN A 241 -4.39 47.68 -12.21
CA ASN A 241 -5.83 47.80 -12.00
C ASN A 241 -6.24 46.99 -10.77
N VAL A 242 -6.69 47.68 -9.72
CA VAL A 242 -7.24 47.05 -8.51
C VAL A 242 -8.69 46.63 -8.76
N ASP A 243 -9.48 47.52 -9.34
CA ASP A 243 -10.85 47.28 -9.80
C ASP A 243 -11.08 47.98 -11.15
N LYS A 244 -12.31 47.96 -11.67
CA LYS A 244 -12.63 48.53 -12.99
C LYS A 244 -12.36 50.04 -13.08
N ASN A 245 -12.38 50.74 -11.95
CA ASN A 245 -12.33 52.21 -11.90
C ASN A 245 -11.07 52.74 -11.19
N THR A 246 -10.30 51.86 -10.54
CA THR A 246 -9.13 52.23 -9.73
C THR A 246 -7.86 51.65 -10.33
N GLN A 247 -7.03 52.55 -10.87
CA GLN A 247 -5.67 52.25 -11.31
C GLN A 247 -4.66 52.83 -10.33
N ILE A 248 -3.57 52.11 -10.06
CA ILE A 248 -2.50 52.56 -9.18
C ILE A 248 -1.21 52.57 -9.99
N ASP A 249 -0.53 53.72 -9.98
CA ASP A 249 0.84 53.85 -10.45
C ASP A 249 1.80 53.27 -9.41
N VAL A 250 2.41 52.13 -9.72
CA VAL A 250 3.31 51.40 -8.84
C VAL A 250 4.74 51.73 -9.25
N ARG A 251 5.35 52.66 -8.52
CA ARG A 251 6.75 53.06 -8.70
C ARG A 251 7.68 52.57 -7.59
N CYS A 252 7.12 52.21 -6.44
CA CYS A 252 7.85 51.59 -5.34
C CYS A 252 8.56 50.29 -5.74
N GLN A 253 9.56 49.92 -4.96
CA GLN A 253 10.24 48.64 -5.11
C GLN A 253 9.31 47.51 -4.66
N ILE A 254 9.23 46.43 -5.44
CA ILE A 254 8.50 45.22 -5.07
C ILE A 254 9.51 44.13 -4.76
N HIS A 255 9.48 43.64 -3.52
CA HIS A 255 10.31 42.51 -3.11
C HIS A 255 9.43 41.32 -2.76
N ARG A 256 9.69 40.18 -3.39
CA ARG A 256 8.93 38.95 -3.12
C ARG A 256 9.57 38.23 -1.94
N LEU A 257 8.85 38.18 -0.81
CA LEU A 257 9.24 37.38 0.33
C LEU A 257 9.10 35.90 -0.02
N SER A 258 10.21 35.21 -0.24
CA SER A 258 10.19 33.75 -0.27
C SER A 258 10.07 33.18 1.16
N PHE A 259 9.17 33.70 2.01
CA PHE A 259 8.89 33.27 3.39
C PHE A 259 7.58 32.50 3.50
N SER A 260 7.19 31.75 2.47
CA SER A 260 6.07 30.82 2.58
C SER A 260 6.25 29.83 3.74
N ALA A 261 5.14 29.51 4.42
CA ALA A 261 5.02 28.50 5.46
C ALA A 261 4.69 27.11 4.92
N HIS A 262 4.62 26.97 3.60
CA HIS A 262 4.43 25.69 2.93
C HIS A 262 5.79 25.05 2.64
N THR A 263 5.79 23.72 2.64
CA THR A 263 6.90 22.91 2.16
C THR A 263 7.16 23.14 0.68
N ASP A 264 8.42 23.02 0.27
CA ASP A 264 8.84 23.03 -1.12
C ASP A 264 8.83 21.62 -1.74
N ASP A 265 9.15 21.52 -3.02
CA ASP A 265 9.17 20.24 -3.74
C ASP A 265 10.06 19.20 -3.05
N LYS A 266 11.23 19.64 -2.56
CA LYS A 266 12.16 18.81 -1.80
C LYS A 266 11.54 18.29 -0.52
N GLY A 267 10.92 19.15 0.30
CA GLY A 267 10.29 18.71 1.54
C GLY A 267 9.10 17.77 1.32
N ILE A 268 8.34 17.94 0.23
CA ILE A 268 7.27 17.00 -0.14
C ILE A 268 7.87 15.63 -0.48
N MET A 269 8.88 15.60 -1.35
CA MET A 269 9.56 14.36 -1.74
C MET A 269 10.22 13.66 -0.55
N ASP A 270 10.87 14.41 0.34
CA ASP A 270 11.51 13.90 1.54
C ASP A 270 10.49 13.25 2.49
N LEU A 271 9.32 13.88 2.68
CA LEU A 271 8.25 13.32 3.51
C LEU A 271 7.68 12.03 2.89
N VAL A 272 7.34 12.04 1.59
CA VAL A 272 6.78 10.87 0.90
C VAL A 272 7.79 9.72 0.92
N ARG A 273 9.07 10.00 0.68
CA ARG A 273 10.15 9.01 0.76
C ARG A 273 10.32 8.44 2.17
N PHE A 274 10.22 9.29 3.19
CA PHE A 274 10.35 8.86 4.59
C PHE A 274 9.19 7.95 5.03
N LEU A 275 7.96 8.27 4.61
CA LEU A 275 6.75 7.51 4.94
C LEU A 275 6.61 6.25 4.08
N SER A 276 7.11 6.26 2.84
CA SER A 276 7.05 5.15 1.88
C SER A 276 5.65 4.50 1.77
N PRO A 277 4.58 5.29 1.55
CA PRO A 277 3.22 4.75 1.47
C PRO A 277 3.02 3.91 0.21
N LYS A 278 1.97 3.08 0.19
CA LYS A 278 1.57 2.36 -1.04
C LYS A 278 1.04 3.30 -2.13
N HIS A 279 0.32 4.36 -1.73
CA HIS A 279 -0.30 5.33 -2.64
C HIS A 279 -0.16 6.77 -2.11
N VAL A 280 -0.13 7.74 -3.02
CA VAL A 280 -0.12 9.17 -2.70
C VAL A 280 -1.24 9.89 -3.43
N ILE A 281 -1.93 10.80 -2.74
CA ILE A 281 -2.87 11.75 -3.34
C ILE A 281 -2.36 13.17 -3.09
N LEU A 282 -2.17 13.92 -4.18
CA LEU A 282 -1.83 15.34 -4.16
C LEU A 282 -3.11 16.17 -4.12
N VAL A 283 -3.17 17.09 -3.18
CA VAL A 283 -4.26 18.07 -3.03
C VAL A 283 -3.68 19.47 -2.87
N HIS A 284 -4.54 20.49 -2.90
CA HIS A 284 -4.17 21.87 -2.56
C HIS A 284 -2.96 22.39 -3.37
N GLY A 285 -3.07 22.36 -4.71
CA GLY A 285 -2.04 22.84 -5.63
C GLY A 285 -2.59 23.17 -7.01
N GLU A 286 -1.77 23.82 -7.85
CA GLU A 286 -2.13 24.11 -9.23
C GLU A 286 -2.03 22.83 -10.09
N LYS A 287 -3.03 22.56 -10.93
CA LYS A 287 -3.12 21.34 -11.76
C LYS A 287 -1.83 21.04 -12.54
N THR A 288 -1.24 22.06 -13.15
CA THR A 288 -0.01 21.95 -13.94
C THR A 288 1.21 21.56 -13.10
N ASN A 289 1.30 22.07 -11.86
CA ASN A 289 2.40 21.77 -10.94
C ASN A 289 2.20 20.42 -10.26
N MET A 290 0.95 20.05 -9.93
CA MET A 290 0.62 18.72 -9.40
C MET A 290 0.95 17.60 -10.39
N ALA A 291 0.68 17.79 -11.68
CA ALA A 291 1.04 16.82 -12.72
C ALA A 291 2.55 16.54 -12.76
N LYS A 292 3.37 17.59 -12.71
CA LYS A 292 4.84 17.47 -12.67
C LYS A 292 5.35 16.77 -11.40
N LEU A 293 4.75 17.07 -10.25
CA LEU A 293 5.11 16.43 -8.99
C LEU A 293 4.69 14.95 -8.96
N LYS A 294 3.53 14.61 -9.54
CA LYS A 294 3.11 13.22 -9.72
C LYS A 294 4.15 12.45 -10.52
N GLU A 295 4.53 12.96 -11.69
CA GLU A 295 5.54 12.33 -12.55
C GLU A 295 6.85 12.08 -11.77
N LYS A 296 7.29 13.07 -10.99
CA LYS A 296 8.48 12.97 -10.14
C LYS A 296 8.36 11.92 -9.03
N ILE A 297 7.20 11.83 -8.36
CA ILE A 297 6.96 10.81 -7.32
C ILE A 297 6.97 9.41 -7.93
N GLU A 298 6.32 9.24 -9.07
CA GLU A 298 6.25 7.94 -9.77
C GLU A 298 7.62 7.53 -10.32
N SER A 299 8.39 8.46 -10.90
CA SER A 299 9.73 8.17 -11.44
C SER A 299 10.76 7.86 -10.36
N ASP A 300 10.79 8.67 -9.30
CA ASP A 300 11.90 8.65 -8.33
C ASP A 300 11.64 7.66 -7.18
N LEU A 301 10.37 7.44 -6.81
CA LEU A 301 9.98 6.61 -5.68
C LEU A 301 9.24 5.33 -6.09
N GLY A 302 8.74 5.24 -7.34
CA GLY A 302 7.95 4.09 -7.79
C GLY A 302 6.60 3.94 -7.07
N ILE A 303 6.08 5.01 -6.49
CA ILE A 303 4.82 5.03 -5.73
C ILE A 303 3.71 5.58 -6.61
N LEU A 304 2.59 4.87 -6.68
CA LEU A 304 1.43 5.30 -7.47
C LEU A 304 0.84 6.60 -6.90
N CYS A 305 0.71 7.62 -7.76
CA CYS A 305 0.33 8.96 -7.34
C CYS A 305 -0.88 9.50 -8.11
N PHE A 306 -1.81 10.14 -7.39
CA PHE A 306 -3.05 10.71 -7.93
C PHE A 306 -3.15 12.21 -7.61
N TYR A 307 -3.84 12.97 -8.45
CA TYR A 307 -4.18 14.38 -8.20
C TYR A 307 -5.62 14.66 -8.67
N PRO A 308 -6.63 14.11 -7.97
CA PRO A 308 -8.01 14.16 -8.42
C PRO A 308 -8.52 15.60 -8.56
N ALA A 309 -9.38 15.84 -9.55
CA ALA A 309 -10.14 17.07 -9.66
C ALA A 309 -11.21 17.16 -8.56
N ASN A 310 -11.75 18.37 -8.35
CA ASN A 310 -12.87 18.53 -7.42
C ASN A 310 -14.05 17.64 -7.86
N ASN A 311 -14.65 16.93 -6.90
CA ASN A 311 -15.72 15.94 -7.09
C ASN A 311 -15.32 14.63 -7.79
N GLU A 312 -14.03 14.39 -8.01
CA GLU A 312 -13.52 13.12 -8.50
C GLU A 312 -13.24 12.16 -7.33
N SER A 313 -13.64 10.90 -7.49
CA SER A 313 -13.40 9.84 -6.51
C SER A 313 -12.27 8.92 -6.98
N VAL A 314 -11.30 8.65 -6.10
CA VAL A 314 -10.17 7.76 -6.39
C VAL A 314 -10.34 6.45 -5.61
N PRO A 315 -10.50 5.29 -6.29
CA PRO A 315 -10.52 4.00 -5.62
C PRO A 315 -9.10 3.57 -5.25
N ILE A 316 -8.83 3.40 -3.94
CA ILE A 316 -7.54 2.91 -3.45
C ILE A 316 -7.71 1.45 -2.99
N PRO A 317 -6.98 0.49 -3.58
CA PRO A 317 -7.05 -0.90 -3.15
C PRO A 317 -6.46 -1.03 -1.74
N SER A 318 -7.19 -1.70 -0.86
CA SER A 318 -6.75 -2.00 0.50
C SER A 318 -6.58 -3.51 0.68
N THR A 319 -5.55 -3.90 1.44
CA THR A 319 -5.32 -5.29 1.82
C THR A 319 -6.05 -5.55 3.13
N LEU A 320 -7.08 -6.40 3.09
CA LEU A 320 -7.75 -6.87 4.29
C LEU A 320 -6.98 -8.08 4.85
N TYR A 321 -6.43 -7.96 6.06
CA TYR A 321 -5.84 -9.10 6.74
C TYR A 321 -6.91 -9.83 7.53
N ILE A 322 -7.19 -11.04 7.10
CA ILE A 322 -8.09 -11.93 7.83
C ILE A 322 -7.24 -12.68 8.86
N LYS A 323 -7.48 -12.42 10.14
CA LYS A 323 -6.88 -13.23 11.21
C LYS A 323 -7.48 -14.63 11.15
N ALA A 324 -6.64 -15.62 10.87
CA ALA A 324 -7.01 -17.03 10.87
C ALA A 324 -6.23 -17.76 11.95
N ASP A 325 -6.91 -18.64 12.69
CA ASP A 325 -6.26 -19.53 13.64
C ASP A 325 -5.53 -20.65 12.90
N VAL A 326 -4.45 -21.16 13.47
CA VAL A 326 -3.66 -22.21 12.84
C VAL A 326 -3.62 -23.44 13.75
N SER A 327 -3.83 -24.62 13.18
CA SER A 327 -3.72 -25.86 13.95
C SER A 327 -2.27 -26.17 14.31
N LYS A 328 -2.08 -26.83 15.47
CA LYS A 328 -0.75 -27.21 15.96
C LYS A 328 -0.02 -28.14 14.98
N SER A 329 -0.77 -29.02 14.30
CA SER A 329 -0.19 -29.97 13.35
C SER A 329 0.24 -29.28 12.06
N PHE A 330 -0.51 -28.29 11.58
CA PHE A 330 -0.10 -27.46 10.44
C PHE A 330 1.17 -26.65 10.76
N LEU A 331 1.26 -26.09 11.97
CA LEU A 331 2.49 -25.40 12.40
C LEU A 331 3.69 -26.35 12.43
N LYS A 332 3.51 -27.57 12.95
CA LYS A 332 4.58 -28.59 12.97
C LYS A 332 5.01 -28.99 11.56
N SER A 333 4.07 -29.22 10.64
CA SER A 333 4.39 -29.61 9.25
C SER A 333 5.07 -28.49 8.48
N SER A 334 4.74 -27.24 8.79
CA SER A 334 5.38 -26.06 8.18
C SER A 334 6.83 -25.85 8.66
N LEU A 335 7.17 -26.39 9.84
CA LEU A 335 8.49 -26.30 10.44
C LEU A 335 9.40 -27.48 10.05
N SER A 336 8.85 -28.56 9.48
CA SER A 336 9.63 -29.69 8.97
C SER A 336 10.15 -29.42 7.55
N PRO A 337 11.44 -29.62 7.26
CA PRO A 337 11.97 -29.46 5.91
C PRO A 337 11.40 -30.53 4.97
N ASN A 338 10.77 -30.09 3.88
CA ASN A 338 10.25 -30.97 2.83
C ASN A 338 11.30 -31.12 1.73
N PHE A 339 12.25 -32.05 1.91
CA PHE A 339 13.25 -32.35 0.89
C PHE A 339 12.62 -33.16 -0.25
N LYS A 340 12.48 -32.54 -1.43
CA LYS A 340 12.12 -33.26 -2.66
C LYS A 340 13.39 -33.80 -3.33
N PHE A 341 13.39 -35.10 -3.63
CA PHE A 341 14.48 -35.76 -4.33
C PHE A 341 14.15 -35.83 -5.84
N LEU A 342 14.88 -35.08 -6.65
CA LEU A 342 14.81 -35.19 -8.11
C LEU A 342 15.87 -36.18 -8.60
N LYS A 343 15.42 -37.32 -9.18
CA LYS A 343 16.28 -38.20 -9.99
C LYS A 343 16.31 -37.67 -11.42
N THR A 344 17.19 -36.72 -11.70
CA THR A 344 17.44 -36.29 -13.09
C THR A 344 18.39 -37.31 -13.72
N ILE A 345 17.87 -38.22 -14.56
CA ILE A 345 18.71 -39.01 -15.47
C ILE A 345 18.99 -38.10 -16.67
N SER A 346 20.14 -37.43 -16.70
CA SER A 346 20.59 -36.71 -17.88
C SER A 346 20.96 -37.73 -18.96
N ARG A 347 20.09 -37.92 -19.95
CA ARG A 347 20.47 -38.48 -21.26
C ARG A 347 21.15 -37.39 -22.07
N ALA A 348 22.39 -37.08 -21.74
CA ALA A 348 23.30 -36.38 -22.64
C ALA A 348 24.73 -36.70 -22.21
N ASP A 349 25.49 -37.19 -23.18
CA ASP A 349 26.92 -37.46 -23.19
C ASP A 349 27.41 -38.73 -22.47
N ALA A 350 27.81 -39.67 -23.33
CA ALA A 350 28.62 -40.83 -23.02
C ALA A 350 29.98 -40.35 -22.52
N ASP A 351 30.16 -40.36 -21.19
CA ASP A 351 31.49 -40.44 -20.60
C ASP A 351 31.42 -41.24 -19.28
N GLU A 352 32.38 -42.13 -19.10
CA GLU A 352 32.43 -43.08 -17.98
C GLU A 352 32.67 -42.35 -16.64
N ARG A 353 31.58 -41.93 -15.98
CA ARG A 353 31.38 -41.83 -14.51
C ARG A 353 30.09 -41.05 -14.20
N ALA A 354 28.93 -41.64 -14.51
CA ALA A 354 27.65 -41.10 -14.09
C ALA A 354 27.45 -41.27 -12.58
N LYS A 355 27.95 -40.32 -11.77
CA LYS A 355 27.48 -40.18 -10.38
C LYS A 355 26.09 -39.58 -10.41
N SER A 356 25.10 -40.33 -9.93
CA SER A 356 23.77 -39.78 -9.64
C SER A 356 23.90 -38.67 -8.60
N SER A 357 23.91 -37.42 -9.02
CA SER A 357 23.89 -36.28 -8.10
C SER A 357 22.47 -36.10 -7.59
N VAL A 358 22.22 -36.52 -6.35
CA VAL A 358 20.98 -36.21 -5.65
C VAL A 358 20.99 -34.71 -5.35
N GLN A 359 20.18 -33.94 -6.07
CA GLN A 359 19.94 -32.53 -5.74
C GLN A 359 18.83 -32.44 -4.70
N VAL A 360 19.09 -31.75 -3.59
CA VAL A 360 18.15 -31.52 -2.49
C VAL A 360 17.81 -30.04 -2.48
N TYR A 361 16.53 -29.71 -2.69
CA TYR A 361 16.01 -28.35 -2.61
C TYR A 361 15.12 -28.20 -1.36
N ASP A 362 15.21 -27.04 -0.70
CA ASP A 362 14.33 -26.64 0.40
C ASP A 362 13.22 -25.72 -0.13
N ASP A 363 12.20 -26.33 -0.75
CA ASP A 363 10.96 -25.62 -1.09
C ASP A 363 10.06 -25.64 0.14
N ARG A 364 10.21 -24.66 1.04
CA ARG A 364 9.32 -24.46 2.19
C ARG A 364 7.92 -24.01 1.74
N VAL A 365 7.20 -24.90 1.08
CA VAL A 365 5.78 -24.78 0.77
C VAL A 365 5.03 -25.63 1.77
N ALA A 366 4.30 -24.97 2.66
CA ALA A 366 3.38 -25.63 3.58
C ALA A 366 1.99 -25.70 2.91
N GLU A 367 1.56 -26.92 2.63
CA GLU A 367 0.23 -27.18 2.06
C GLU A 367 -0.75 -27.55 3.19
N GLY A 368 -1.97 -27.01 3.11
CA GLY A 368 -3.02 -27.25 4.10
C GLY A 368 -4.35 -26.73 3.61
N ALA A 369 -5.39 -26.96 4.41
CA ALA A 369 -6.76 -26.56 4.08
C ALA A 369 -7.19 -25.35 4.92
N LEU A 370 -7.84 -24.38 4.28
CA LEU A 370 -8.46 -23.24 4.96
C LEU A 370 -9.96 -23.52 5.16
N ILE A 371 -10.37 -23.63 6.42
CA ILE A 371 -11.78 -23.76 6.78
C ILE A 371 -12.35 -22.35 7.00
N MET A 372 -13.29 -21.94 6.14
CA MET A 372 -13.98 -20.64 6.22
C MET A 372 -15.27 -20.76 7.06
N GLN A 373 -15.14 -20.70 8.39
CA GLN A 373 -16.26 -20.58 9.33
C GLN A 373 -16.30 -19.16 9.96
N LYS A 374 -17.12 -18.92 11.00
CA LYS A 374 -17.17 -17.61 11.72
C LYS A 374 -15.78 -17.08 12.09
N ASN A 375 -14.88 -17.98 12.48
CA ASN A 375 -13.45 -17.71 12.59
C ASN A 375 -12.72 -18.62 11.58
N PRO A 376 -11.95 -18.06 10.65
CA PRO A 376 -11.22 -18.86 9.68
C PRO A 376 -10.08 -19.61 10.37
N LYS A 377 -9.86 -20.86 9.96
CA LYS A 377 -8.84 -21.74 10.56
C LYS A 377 -8.07 -22.49 9.48
N PHE A 378 -6.74 -22.38 9.51
CA PHE A 378 -5.83 -23.21 8.73
C PHE A 378 -5.56 -24.52 9.46
N VAL A 379 -5.80 -25.64 8.77
CA VAL A 379 -5.61 -26.99 9.30
C VAL A 379 -4.75 -27.83 8.36
N HIS A 380 -4.03 -28.79 8.92
CA HIS A 380 -3.34 -29.81 8.13
C HIS A 380 -4.38 -30.72 7.45
N GLN A 381 -4.06 -31.28 6.28
CA GLN A 381 -4.98 -32.12 5.50
C GLN A 381 -5.57 -33.28 6.33
N ASN A 382 -4.73 -33.92 7.16
CA ASN A 382 -5.15 -35.02 8.04
C ASN A 382 -6.11 -34.59 9.16
N GLU A 383 -6.17 -33.30 9.51
CA GLU A 383 -7.07 -32.78 10.54
C GLU A 383 -8.35 -32.17 9.95
N LEU A 384 -8.46 -32.11 8.63
CA LEU A 384 -9.59 -31.51 7.93
C LEU A 384 -10.90 -32.19 8.33
N MET A 385 -10.94 -33.52 8.28
CA MET A 385 -12.13 -34.32 8.61
C MET A 385 -12.52 -34.19 10.07
N VAL A 386 -11.53 -34.25 10.98
CA VAL A 386 -11.74 -34.06 12.43
C VAL A 386 -12.27 -32.65 12.72
N SER A 387 -11.77 -31.64 12.01
CA SER A 387 -12.17 -30.24 12.20
C SER A 387 -13.54 -29.92 11.59
N LEU A 388 -13.97 -30.67 10.57
CA LEU A 388 -15.29 -30.56 9.95
C LEU A 388 -16.36 -31.43 10.64
N GLY A 389 -15.96 -32.34 11.53
CA GLY A 389 -16.87 -33.30 12.17
C GLY A 389 -17.51 -34.27 11.16
N ALA A 390 -16.85 -34.50 10.03
CA ALA A 390 -17.34 -35.35 8.95
C ALA A 390 -16.67 -36.73 9.03
N GLU A 391 -17.44 -37.78 8.75
CA GLU A 391 -16.92 -39.14 8.61
C GLU A 391 -16.25 -39.31 7.24
N ASN A 392 -15.18 -40.11 7.20
CA ASN A 392 -14.57 -40.51 5.92
C ASN A 392 -15.51 -41.48 5.21
N HIS A 393 -15.97 -41.10 4.02
CA HIS A 393 -16.68 -42.02 3.13
C HIS A 393 -15.66 -42.66 2.19
N GLU A 394 -15.31 -43.91 2.46
CA GLU A 394 -14.55 -44.72 1.50
C GLU A 394 -15.47 -45.16 0.36
N VAL A 395 -15.29 -44.56 -0.81
CA VAL A 395 -16.02 -44.94 -2.01
C VAL A 395 -15.19 -45.98 -2.76
N LEU A 396 -15.65 -47.22 -2.71
CA LEU A 396 -15.11 -48.31 -3.51
C LEU A 396 -15.99 -48.52 -4.74
N VAL A 397 -15.36 -48.56 -5.90
CA VAL A 397 -16.02 -48.92 -7.16
C VAL A 397 -15.84 -50.40 -7.40
N ALA A 398 -16.91 -51.08 -7.79
CA ALA A 398 -16.90 -52.50 -8.10
C ALA A 398 -17.42 -52.74 -9.53
N TYR A 399 -16.71 -53.57 -10.29
CA TYR A 399 -17.06 -53.93 -11.66
C TYR A 399 -16.80 -55.40 -11.91
N CYS A 400 -17.77 -56.13 -12.46
CA CYS A 400 -17.60 -57.51 -12.85
C CYS A 400 -17.53 -57.63 -14.38
N CYS A 401 -16.38 -58.05 -14.91
CA CYS A 401 -16.13 -58.16 -16.34
C CYS A 401 -16.02 -59.62 -16.80
N PRO A 402 -16.62 -59.99 -17.94
CA PRO A 402 -16.37 -61.28 -18.59
C PRO A 402 -15.01 -61.25 -19.31
N VAL A 403 -14.28 -62.37 -19.24
CA VAL A 403 -13.03 -62.63 -19.97
C VAL A 403 -13.18 -63.95 -20.72
N CYS A 404 -12.85 -63.98 -22.01
CA CYS A 404 -12.99 -65.16 -22.86
C CYS A 404 -11.83 -66.15 -22.63
N VAL A 405 -12.16 -67.44 -22.49
CA VAL A 405 -11.17 -68.53 -22.39
C VAL A 405 -11.29 -69.40 -23.65
N SER A 406 -10.20 -69.61 -24.37
CA SER A 406 -10.19 -70.43 -25.60
C SER A 406 -10.01 -71.92 -25.26
N ASP A 407 -10.91 -72.78 -25.76
CA ASP A 407 -10.78 -74.24 -25.69
C ASP A 407 -9.76 -74.74 -26.74
N GLU A 408 -8.53 -75.05 -26.34
CA GLU A 408 -7.68 -75.99 -27.09
C GLU A 408 -7.58 -77.31 -26.31
N LEU A 409 -8.68 -78.08 -26.31
CA LEU A 409 -8.72 -79.53 -26.03
C LEU A 409 -10.11 -80.08 -26.43
N LYS A 410 -10.32 -80.28 -27.73
CA LYS A 410 -11.46 -81.08 -28.25
C LYS A 410 -11.08 -82.24 -29.17
N ASP A 411 -9.80 -82.60 -29.26
CA ASP A 411 -9.34 -83.80 -29.99
C ASP A 411 -8.54 -84.76 -29.11
N VAL A 412 -9.15 -85.24 -28.02
CA VAL A 412 -8.88 -86.60 -27.51
C VAL A 412 -10.22 -87.18 -27.08
N ALA A 413 -10.63 -88.27 -27.73
CA ALA A 413 -11.89 -88.96 -27.46
C ALA A 413 -11.98 -89.42 -25.99
N PRO A 414 -13.14 -89.30 -25.33
CA PRO A 414 -13.31 -89.81 -23.98
C PRO A 414 -13.38 -91.34 -24.00
N SER A 415 -12.51 -92.00 -23.23
CA SER A 415 -12.71 -93.39 -22.81
C SER A 415 -13.94 -93.46 -21.90
N PRO A 416 -14.81 -94.48 -22.04
CA PRO A 416 -16.09 -94.52 -21.36
C PRO A 416 -15.90 -94.83 -19.87
N GLY A 417 -16.13 -93.86 -18.98
CA GLY A 417 -16.03 -94.13 -17.55
C GLY A 417 -16.10 -92.98 -16.55
N GLU A 418 -16.21 -91.69 -16.92
CA GLU A 418 -16.34 -90.61 -15.93
C GLU A 418 -17.28 -89.50 -16.41
N ASN A 419 -18.36 -89.25 -15.67
CA ASN A 419 -19.25 -88.11 -15.85
C ASN A 419 -18.79 -86.95 -14.97
N MET A 420 -18.03 -85.99 -15.51
CA MET A 420 -17.98 -84.58 -15.08
C MET A 420 -17.08 -83.77 -16.03
N PRO A 421 -17.47 -82.56 -16.48
CA PRO A 421 -16.56 -81.66 -17.19
C PRO A 421 -15.45 -81.15 -16.25
N PRO A 422 -14.24 -80.83 -16.74
CA PRO A 422 -13.15 -80.36 -15.90
C PRO A 422 -13.49 -78.97 -15.36
N VAL A 423 -13.64 -78.86 -14.05
CA VAL A 423 -13.78 -77.57 -13.38
C VAL A 423 -12.41 -76.89 -13.42
N LEU A 424 -12.27 -75.79 -14.16
CA LEU A 424 -11.08 -74.97 -14.16
C LEU A 424 -10.83 -74.45 -12.74
N ASP A 425 -9.70 -74.83 -12.11
CA ASP A 425 -9.38 -74.43 -10.74
C ASP A 425 -9.12 -72.91 -10.64
N LYS A 426 -9.59 -72.28 -9.56
CA LYS A 426 -9.53 -70.82 -9.35
C LYS A 426 -8.10 -70.32 -9.37
N HIS A 427 -7.18 -71.09 -8.76
CA HIS A 427 -5.77 -70.77 -8.72
C HIS A 427 -5.15 -70.69 -10.10
N SER A 428 -5.54 -71.58 -11.02
CA SER A 428 -5.04 -71.61 -12.40
C SER A 428 -5.47 -70.37 -13.19
N LEU A 429 -6.71 -69.90 -12.99
CA LEU A 429 -7.23 -68.68 -13.61
C LEU A 429 -6.53 -67.42 -13.11
N VAL A 430 -6.31 -67.32 -11.80
CA VAL A 430 -5.60 -66.19 -11.18
C VAL A 430 -4.13 -66.16 -11.60
N HIS A 431 -3.49 -67.33 -11.68
CA HIS A 431 -2.10 -67.45 -12.14
C HIS A 431 -1.92 -67.08 -13.62
N LEU A 432 -2.86 -67.48 -14.49
CA LEU A 432 -2.84 -67.13 -15.91
C LEU A 432 -3.01 -65.62 -16.12
N LEU A 433 -3.94 -65.02 -15.37
CA LEU A 433 -4.16 -63.57 -15.36
C LEU A 433 -2.93 -62.81 -14.84
N TYR A 434 -2.28 -63.30 -13.78
CA TYR A 434 -1.04 -62.74 -13.23
C TYR A 434 0.10 -62.74 -14.24
N THR A 435 0.30 -63.85 -14.94
CA THR A 435 1.38 -64.02 -15.92
C THR A 435 1.20 -63.05 -17.09
N LYS A 436 -0.04 -62.86 -17.56
CA LYS A 436 -0.35 -61.93 -18.64
C LYS A 436 -0.24 -60.47 -18.21
N LEU A 437 -0.81 -60.09 -17.08
CA LEU A 437 -0.71 -58.73 -16.55
C LEU A 437 0.74 -58.36 -16.25
N SER A 438 1.57 -59.27 -15.75
CA SER A 438 3.00 -59.00 -15.49
C SER A 438 3.82 -58.79 -16.77
N ASN A 439 3.40 -59.37 -17.91
CA ASN A 439 4.06 -59.15 -19.19
C ASN A 439 3.70 -57.80 -19.81
N ASP A 440 2.43 -57.38 -19.67
CA ASP A 440 1.92 -56.14 -20.29
C ASP A 440 2.12 -54.91 -19.39
N PHE A 441 2.27 -55.09 -18.07
CA PHE A 441 2.50 -54.03 -17.08
C PHE A 441 3.87 -54.21 -16.37
N GLN A 442 4.95 -53.75 -17.01
CA GLN A 442 6.32 -53.84 -16.45
C GLN A 442 6.61 -52.84 -15.31
N ASP A 443 5.80 -51.77 -15.21
CA ASP A 443 6.03 -50.66 -14.28
C ASP A 443 5.21 -50.75 -12.97
N VAL A 444 4.46 -51.83 -12.73
CA VAL A 444 3.56 -51.94 -11.58
C VAL A 444 3.76 -53.25 -10.82
N THR A 445 3.88 -53.15 -9.49
CA THR A 445 4.02 -54.32 -8.61
C THR A 445 2.66 -54.99 -8.42
N ILE A 446 2.49 -56.17 -9.00
CA ILE A 446 1.29 -57.02 -8.85
C ILE A 446 1.55 -58.03 -7.74
N GLN A 447 0.70 -58.04 -6.71
CA GLN A 447 0.72 -59.05 -5.66
C GLN A 447 -0.27 -60.16 -6.02
N ASN A 448 0.17 -61.42 -5.93
CA ASN A 448 -0.64 -62.60 -6.20
C ASN A 448 -0.77 -63.43 -4.93
N ASP A 449 -1.97 -63.45 -4.35
CA ASP A 449 -2.29 -64.23 -3.15
C ASP A 449 -2.93 -65.59 -3.49
N GLY A 450 -2.89 -65.98 -4.77
CA GLY A 450 -3.43 -67.23 -5.29
C GLY A 450 -4.95 -67.21 -5.53
N ASP A 451 -5.73 -66.55 -4.67
CA ASP A 451 -7.19 -66.40 -4.81
C ASP A 451 -7.60 -65.07 -5.47
N HIS A 452 -6.76 -64.05 -5.37
CA HIS A 452 -6.98 -62.73 -5.94
C HIS A 452 -5.65 -62.05 -6.31
N LEU A 453 -5.71 -61.12 -7.27
CA LEU A 453 -4.59 -60.25 -7.61
C LEU A 453 -4.85 -58.85 -7.06
N GLN A 454 -3.82 -58.25 -6.46
CA GLN A 454 -3.87 -56.89 -5.95
C GLN A 454 -2.84 -56.00 -6.66
N ILE A 455 -3.31 -54.84 -7.12
CA ILE A 455 -2.54 -53.81 -7.80
C ILE A 455 -2.89 -52.46 -7.14
N LYS A 456 -2.06 -52.00 -6.20
CA LYS A 456 -2.40 -50.87 -5.31
C LYS A 456 -3.76 -51.06 -4.63
N SER A 457 -4.73 -50.17 -4.84
CA SER A 457 -6.10 -50.33 -4.31
C SER A 457 -7.00 -51.21 -5.18
N PHE A 458 -6.57 -51.59 -6.41
CA PHE A 458 -7.33 -52.46 -7.30
C PHE A 458 -7.15 -53.93 -6.90
N THR A 459 -8.26 -54.65 -6.74
CA THR A 459 -8.29 -56.08 -6.43
C THR A 459 -9.16 -56.80 -7.45
N VAL A 460 -8.69 -57.92 -7.98
CA VAL A 460 -9.43 -58.75 -8.94
C VAL A 460 -9.45 -60.22 -8.52
N SER A 461 -10.62 -60.84 -8.60
CA SER A 461 -10.84 -62.25 -8.24
C SER A 461 -11.87 -62.92 -9.16
N PRO A 462 -11.77 -64.23 -9.41
CA PRO A 462 -12.80 -64.97 -10.16
C PRO A 462 -14.17 -64.88 -9.49
N CYS A 463 -15.20 -64.52 -10.26
CA CYS A 463 -16.58 -64.38 -9.78
C CYS A 463 -17.35 -65.69 -9.91
N LEU A 464 -17.61 -66.33 -8.76
CA LEU A 464 -18.32 -67.63 -8.69
C LEU A 464 -19.82 -67.50 -8.45
N LYS A 465 -20.31 -66.27 -8.21
CA LYS A 465 -21.73 -66.02 -7.94
C LYS A 465 -22.52 -66.08 -9.24
N GLU A 466 -23.54 -66.93 -9.30
CA GLU A 466 -24.46 -67.00 -10.45
C GLU A 466 -25.16 -65.67 -10.68
N MET A 467 -25.59 -65.00 -9.59
CA MET A 467 -26.20 -63.67 -9.59
C MET A 467 -25.26 -62.64 -8.92
N CYS A 468 -24.41 -61.98 -9.70
CA CYS A 468 -23.52 -60.93 -9.21
C CYS A 468 -24.13 -59.54 -9.45
N PRO A 469 -24.33 -58.70 -8.41
CA PRO A 469 -24.94 -57.38 -8.54
C PRO A 469 -24.07 -56.38 -9.31
N HIS A 470 -22.77 -56.66 -9.48
CA HIS A 470 -21.82 -55.82 -10.21
C HIS A 470 -21.60 -56.27 -11.67
N ARG A 471 -22.34 -57.29 -12.12
CA ARG A 471 -22.27 -57.82 -13.49
C ARG A 471 -23.16 -56.99 -14.40
N ILE A 472 -22.55 -56.30 -15.36
CA ILE A 472 -23.28 -55.60 -16.41
C ILE A 472 -23.63 -56.62 -17.50
N GLN A 473 -24.89 -56.72 -17.89
CA GLN A 473 -25.31 -57.52 -19.04
C GLN A 473 -24.67 -56.94 -20.31
N VAL A 474 -23.71 -57.66 -20.90
CA VAL A 474 -23.10 -57.29 -22.18
C VAL A 474 -23.39 -58.40 -23.19
N ASN A 475 -24.10 -58.00 -24.25
CA ASN A 475 -24.35 -58.58 -25.58
C ASN A 475 -24.54 -60.11 -25.77
N PRO A 476 -25.58 -60.58 -26.50
CA PRO A 476 -25.87 -62.01 -26.72
C PRO A 476 -24.86 -62.80 -27.58
N ASP A 477 -23.82 -62.16 -28.12
CA ASP A 477 -22.92 -62.76 -29.13
C ASP A 477 -21.61 -63.36 -28.56
N CYS A 478 -21.43 -63.42 -27.23
CA CYS A 478 -20.30 -64.13 -26.63
C CYS A 478 -20.65 -65.60 -26.34
N THR A 479 -20.18 -66.44 -27.24
CA THR A 479 -20.32 -67.90 -27.29
C THR A 479 -19.64 -68.62 -26.11
N SER A 480 -20.45 -69.37 -25.36
CA SER A 480 -20.17 -70.58 -24.57
C SER A 480 -18.98 -70.70 -23.57
N ASN A 481 -17.96 -69.83 -23.48
CA ASN A 481 -16.82 -70.00 -22.54
C ASN A 481 -16.24 -68.67 -21.97
N ALA A 482 -17.04 -67.87 -21.27
CA ALA A 482 -16.57 -66.67 -20.58
C ALA A 482 -16.50 -66.86 -19.06
N VAL A 483 -15.34 -66.56 -18.45
CA VAL A 483 -15.16 -66.52 -17.00
C VAL A 483 -15.30 -65.08 -16.52
N ASN A 484 -16.13 -64.84 -15.52
CA ASN A 484 -16.32 -63.51 -14.95
C ASN A 484 -15.30 -63.23 -13.85
N PHE A 485 -14.76 -62.02 -13.81
CA PHE A 485 -13.88 -61.54 -12.74
C PHE A 485 -14.53 -60.35 -12.03
N CYS A 486 -14.58 -60.38 -10.70
CA CYS A 486 -14.98 -59.24 -9.87
C CYS A 486 -13.76 -58.38 -9.59
N CYS A 487 -13.84 -57.10 -9.94
CA CYS A 487 -12.83 -56.09 -9.70
C CYS A 487 -13.36 -55.05 -8.72
N THR A 488 -12.54 -54.62 -7.76
CA THR A 488 -12.86 -53.57 -6.78
C THR A 488 -11.69 -52.62 -6.59
N TRP A 489 -11.91 -51.30 -6.56
CA TRP A 489 -10.84 -50.30 -6.38
C TRP A 489 -11.31 -49.01 -5.69
N SER A 490 -10.36 -48.24 -5.16
CA SER A 490 -10.61 -46.88 -4.66
C SER A 490 -10.65 -45.87 -5.80
N MET A 491 -11.46 -44.81 -5.68
CA MET A 491 -11.53 -43.71 -6.65
C MET A 491 -10.17 -43.07 -6.97
N GLU A 492 -9.21 -43.12 -6.04
CA GLU A 492 -7.86 -42.58 -6.25
C GLU A 492 -7.09 -43.29 -7.39
N ASP A 493 -7.36 -44.58 -7.61
CA ASP A 493 -6.72 -45.40 -8.64
C ASP A 493 -7.64 -45.68 -9.84
N GLU A 494 -8.72 -44.91 -10.04
CA GLU A 494 -9.71 -45.18 -11.09
C GLU A 494 -9.11 -45.31 -12.50
N LYS A 495 -8.15 -44.45 -12.86
CA LYS A 495 -7.46 -44.55 -14.16
C LYS A 495 -6.65 -45.83 -14.31
N LEU A 496 -6.00 -46.27 -13.24
CA LEU A 496 -5.21 -47.51 -13.23
C LEU A 496 -6.16 -48.71 -13.34
N ALA A 497 -7.26 -48.70 -12.58
CA ALA A 497 -8.27 -49.75 -12.60
C ALA A 497 -8.88 -49.93 -13.99
N TRP A 498 -9.29 -48.85 -14.66
CA TRP A 498 -9.83 -48.93 -16.02
C TRP A 498 -8.77 -49.35 -17.05
N GLY A 499 -7.51 -48.97 -16.86
CA GLY A 499 -6.40 -49.47 -17.69
C GLY A 499 -6.26 -50.99 -17.61
N VAL A 500 -6.28 -51.54 -16.39
CA VAL A 500 -6.23 -53.01 -16.15
C VAL A 500 -7.47 -53.70 -16.71
N ILE A 501 -8.66 -53.14 -16.47
CA ILE A 501 -9.93 -53.71 -16.98
C ILE A 501 -9.98 -53.71 -18.51
N SER A 502 -9.45 -52.67 -19.18
CA SER A 502 -9.40 -52.63 -20.65
C SER A 502 -8.57 -53.80 -21.19
N ILE A 503 -7.39 -54.03 -20.61
CA ILE A 503 -6.55 -55.18 -20.98
C ILE A 503 -7.32 -56.47 -20.74
N MET A 504 -7.98 -56.61 -19.58
CA MET A 504 -8.78 -57.80 -19.27
C MET A 504 -9.89 -58.09 -20.28
N LYS A 505 -10.53 -57.06 -20.84
CA LYS A 505 -11.56 -57.23 -21.87
C LYS A 505 -11.00 -57.66 -23.22
N ASP A 506 -9.77 -57.26 -23.54
CA ASP A 506 -9.08 -57.61 -24.78
C ASP A 506 -8.28 -58.92 -24.67
N LEU A 507 -8.29 -59.58 -23.50
CA LEU A 507 -7.59 -60.84 -23.25
C LEU A 507 -8.40 -62.06 -23.71
N GLU A 508 -7.83 -62.83 -24.64
CA GLU A 508 -8.16 -64.25 -24.80
C GLU A 508 -7.20 -65.09 -23.95
N LEU A 509 -7.74 -65.79 -22.95
CA LEU A 509 -6.98 -66.70 -22.11
C LEU A 509 -6.77 -68.02 -22.86
N LYS A 510 -5.56 -68.21 -23.41
CA LYS A 510 -5.11 -69.48 -23.98
C LYS A 510 -4.51 -70.35 -22.88
N THR A 511 -5.12 -71.51 -22.62
CA THR A 511 -4.51 -72.55 -21.78
C THR A 511 -3.42 -73.24 -22.58
N GLY A 512 -2.16 -73.00 -22.24
CA GLY A 512 -1.01 -73.68 -22.83
C GLY A 512 -0.72 -75.03 -22.19
#